data_AF-X1LZA3-F1
#
_entry.id   AF-X1LZA3-F1
#
_cell.length_a   1.000
_cell.length_b   1.000
_cell.length_c   1.000
_cell.angle_alpha   90.00
_cell.angle_beta   90.00
_cell.angle_gamma   90.00
#
_symmetry.space_group_name_H-M   'P 1'
#
loop_
_entity.id
_entity.type
_entity.pdbx_description
1 polymer ?
#
loop_
_entity_poly.entity_id
_entity_poly.type
_entity_poly.pdbx_seq_one_letter_code
_entity_poly.pdbx_strand_id
1 'polypeptide(L)'
;MEKNKLHAFRNFIIPRRFNYEVEDIEKSLKDLSDILFAKIVLSEDRDIKEIHIITKDSSNPKRITRDIESFLLAKYFVRLLANYINIINKFRKECKE
;
A
#
# COMPACT_ATOMS: atom_id res chain seq x y z
N MET A 1 -5.52 26.01 -26.18
CA MET A 1 -4.86 24.69 -25.99
C MET A 1 -4.62 24.47 -24.50
N GLU A 2 -5.66 24.09 -23.74
CA GLU A 2 -5.58 23.83 -22.30
C GLU A 2 -5.24 22.35 -22.05
N LYS A 3 -3.94 22.00 -22.01
CA LYS A 3 -3.50 20.63 -21.68
C LYS A 3 -2.66 20.51 -20.40
N ASN A 4 -2.68 21.51 -19.50
CA ASN A 4 -1.78 21.54 -18.34
C ASN A 4 -2.44 21.61 -16.95
N LYS A 5 -3.77 21.65 -16.83
CA LYS A 5 -4.42 21.68 -15.50
C LYS A 5 -4.45 20.32 -14.79
N LEU A 6 -4.44 19.21 -15.52
CA LEU A 6 -4.48 17.85 -14.95
C LEU A 6 -3.16 17.41 -14.30
N HIS A 7 -2.01 17.90 -14.78
CA HIS A 7 -0.71 17.55 -14.20
C HIS A 7 -0.47 18.20 -12.84
N ALA A 8 -1.04 19.38 -12.59
CA ALA A 8 -0.92 20.07 -11.31
C ALA A 8 -1.66 19.34 -10.16
N PHE A 9 -2.84 18.78 -10.42
CA PHE A 9 -3.58 17.98 -9.43
C PHE A 9 -2.88 16.68 -9.07
N ARG A 10 -2.09 16.09 -9.99
CA ARG A 10 -1.37 14.84 -9.74
C ARG A 10 -0.23 15.02 -8.72
N ASN A 11 0.35 16.23 -8.66
CA ASN A 11 1.46 16.57 -7.77
C ASN A 11 1.01 17.17 -6.42
N PHE A 12 -0.27 17.51 -6.25
CA PHE A 12 -0.77 18.16 -5.04
C PHE A 12 -1.14 17.20 -3.91
N ILE A 13 -1.29 15.90 -4.21
CA ILE A 13 -1.81 14.91 -3.23
C ILE A 13 -0.71 14.06 -2.60
N ILE A 14 0.56 14.15 -3.04
CA ILE A 14 1.65 13.45 -2.36
C ILE A 14 2.42 14.46 -1.52
N PRO A 15 2.19 14.55 -0.20
CA PRO A 15 3.20 15.17 0.65
C PRO A 15 4.46 14.30 0.51
N ARG A 16 5.53 14.85 -0.08
CA ARG A 16 6.86 14.20 -0.18
C ARG A 16 7.45 13.85 1.21
N ARG A 17 6.80 14.28 2.28
CA ARG A 17 7.13 13.97 3.67
C ARG A 17 5.83 13.63 4.39
N PHE A 18 5.64 12.37 4.74
CA PHE A 18 4.58 11.95 5.65
C PHE A 18 5.06 12.27 7.08
N ASN A 19 4.21 12.89 7.91
CA ASN A 19 4.49 13.14 9.33
C ASN A 19 4.26 11.90 10.21
N TYR A 20 4.17 10.72 9.60
CA TYR A 20 3.92 9.45 10.27
C TYR A 20 5.16 8.59 10.17
N GLU A 21 5.52 7.92 11.26
CA GLU A 21 6.54 6.87 11.22
C GLU A 21 6.05 5.74 10.32
N VAL A 22 6.95 5.20 9.50
CA VAL A 22 6.64 4.15 8.51
C VAL A 22 6.04 2.92 9.20
N GLU A 23 6.56 2.62 10.39
CA GLU A 23 6.12 1.55 11.27
C GLU A 23 4.65 1.71 11.68
N ASP A 24 4.14 2.93 11.80
CA ASP A 24 2.74 3.18 12.17
C ASP A 24 1.79 2.95 10.99
N ILE A 25 2.27 3.23 9.77
CA ILE A 25 1.56 2.88 8.53
C ILE A 25 1.53 1.36 8.36
N GLU A 26 2.68 0.69 8.54
CA GLU A 26 2.79 -0.77 8.49
C GLU A 26 1.85 -1.44 9.49
N LYS A 27 1.81 -0.97 10.74
CA LYS A 27 0.86 -1.47 11.76
C LYS A 27 -0.58 -1.26 11.35
N SER A 28 -0.91 -0.05 10.87
CA SER A 28 -2.27 0.30 10.48
C SER A 28 -2.78 -0.50 9.28
N LEU A 29 -1.90 -0.90 8.35
CA LEU A 29 -2.28 -1.78 7.24
C LEU A 29 -2.72 -3.17 7.73
N LYS A 30 -2.26 -3.62 8.90
CA LYS A 30 -2.69 -4.89 9.50
C LYS A 30 -4.13 -4.85 10.05
N ASP A 31 -4.73 -3.66 10.17
CA ASP A 31 -6.14 -3.50 10.55
C ASP A 31 -7.07 -3.99 9.42
N LEU A 32 -6.57 -4.12 8.19
CA LEU A 32 -7.30 -4.70 7.07
C LEU A 32 -7.39 -6.23 7.24
N SER A 33 -8.62 -6.77 7.22
CA SER A 33 -8.94 -8.15 7.61
C SER A 33 -8.17 -9.25 6.87
N ASP A 34 -7.71 -8.97 5.66
CA ASP A 34 -7.03 -9.91 4.77
C ASP A 34 -5.50 -9.85 4.87
N ILE A 35 -4.94 -8.85 5.56
CA ILE A 35 -3.50 -8.61 5.65
C ILE A 35 -2.94 -9.25 6.93
N LEU A 36 -1.89 -10.06 6.77
CA LEU A 36 -1.16 -10.68 7.88
C LEU A 36 0.11 -9.88 8.22
N PHE A 37 0.82 -9.41 7.20
CA PHE A 37 2.03 -8.61 7.34
C PHE A 37 2.09 -7.55 6.26
N ALA A 38 2.63 -6.39 6.61
CA ALA A 38 2.93 -5.30 5.70
C ALA A 38 4.34 -4.80 5.98
N LYS A 39 5.13 -4.56 4.94
CA LYS A 39 6.44 -3.92 5.01
C LYS A 39 6.54 -2.87 3.91
N ILE A 40 6.94 -1.67 4.28
CA ILE A 40 7.17 -0.56 3.36
C ILE A 40 8.68 -0.41 3.19
N VAL A 41 9.12 -0.34 1.93
CA VAL A 41 10.50 -0.09 1.54
C VAL A 41 10.57 1.34 1.00
N LEU A 42 11.45 2.15 1.59
CA LEU A 42 11.69 3.51 1.15
C LEU A 42 12.91 3.58 0.21
N SER A 43 12.93 4.57 -0.67
CA SER A 43 14.14 4.99 -1.39
C SER A 43 15.06 5.82 -0.49
N GLU A 44 16.28 6.12 -0.97
CA GLU A 44 17.21 7.03 -0.29
C GLU A 44 16.61 8.42 -0.06
N ASP A 45 15.73 8.87 -0.95
CA ASP A 45 14.99 10.13 -0.86
C ASP A 45 13.78 10.08 0.10
N ARG A 46 13.58 8.95 0.79
CA ARG A 46 12.43 8.63 1.66
C ARG A 46 11.08 8.58 0.95
N ASP A 47 11.06 8.37 -0.36
CA ASP A 47 9.84 8.07 -1.09
C ASP A 47 9.49 6.59 -0.95
N ILE A 48 8.20 6.24 -1.02
CA ILE A 48 7.76 4.83 -1.02
C ILE A 48 8.21 4.18 -2.32
N LYS A 49 9.17 3.25 -2.22
CA LYS A 49 9.65 2.47 -3.35
C LYS A 49 8.75 1.28 -3.62
N GLU A 50 8.46 0.49 -2.57
CA GLU A 50 7.68 -0.74 -2.66
C GLU A 50 6.93 -1.01 -1.35
N ILE A 51 5.79 -1.70 -1.44
CA ILE A 51 5.06 -2.23 -0.28
C ILE A 51 4.89 -3.73 -0.48
N HIS A 52 5.44 -4.51 0.44
CA HIS A 52 5.25 -5.97 0.49
C HIS A 52 4.10 -6.30 1.44
N ILE A 53 3.15 -7.08 0.95
CA ILE A 53 1.97 -7.50 1.71
C ILE A 53 1.90 -9.02 1.69
N ILE A 54 1.78 -9.61 2.88
CA ILE A 54 1.45 -11.03 3.03
C ILE A 54 -0.01 -11.14 3.45
N THR A 55 -0.78 -11.94 2.73
CA THR A 55 -2.24 -12.05 2.90
C THR A 55 -2.64 -13.46 3.28
N LYS A 56 -3.91 -13.64 3.64
CA LYS A 56 -4.51 -14.97 3.81
C LYS A 56 -4.66 -15.67 2.45
N ASP A 57 -4.65 -17.00 2.45
CA ASP A 57 -4.67 -17.82 1.23
C ASP A 57 -5.87 -17.54 0.30
N SER A 58 -7.02 -17.18 0.87
CA SER A 58 -8.27 -16.93 0.14
C SER A 58 -8.44 -15.49 -0.33
N SER A 59 -7.48 -14.61 -0.10
CA SER A 59 -7.65 -13.18 -0.37
C SER A 59 -7.41 -12.87 -1.86
N ASN A 60 -8.32 -12.09 -2.45
CA ASN A 60 -8.22 -11.67 -3.86
C ASN A 60 -7.23 -10.50 -4.00
N PRO A 61 -6.11 -10.66 -4.73
CA PRO A 61 -5.08 -9.62 -4.83
C PRO A 61 -5.61 -8.27 -5.31
N LYS A 62 -6.49 -8.25 -6.32
CA LYS A 62 -7.05 -6.99 -6.86
C LYS A 62 -7.89 -6.24 -5.82
N ARG A 63 -8.67 -6.99 -5.03
CA ARG A 63 -9.48 -6.40 -3.96
C ARG A 63 -8.57 -5.82 -2.88
N ILE A 64 -7.56 -6.57 -2.45
CA ILE A 64 -6.60 -6.13 -1.44
C ILE A 64 -5.85 -4.89 -1.89
N THR A 65 -5.35 -4.87 -3.13
CA THR A 65 -4.70 -3.69 -3.71
C THR A 65 -5.60 -2.46 -3.61
N ARG A 66 -6.86 -2.58 -4.03
CA ARG A 66 -7.84 -1.47 -3.96
C ARG A 66 -8.11 -1.02 -2.53
N ASP A 67 -8.25 -1.98 -1.61
CA ASP A 67 -8.53 -1.68 -0.20
C ASP A 67 -7.32 -0.98 0.45
N ILE A 68 -6.09 -1.39 0.12
CA ILE A 68 -4.84 -0.71 0.54
C ILE A 68 -4.75 0.70 -0.05
N GLU A 69 -4.96 0.86 -1.36
CA GLU A 69 -4.94 2.18 -2.01
C GLU A 69 -5.96 3.13 -1.36
N SER A 70 -7.18 2.64 -1.12
CA SER A 70 -8.24 3.43 -0.50
C SER A 70 -7.92 3.79 0.95
N PHE A 71 -7.36 2.83 1.71
CA PHE A 71 -6.96 3.05 3.10
C PHE A 71 -5.85 4.08 3.24
N LEU A 72 -4.80 3.96 2.42
CA LEU A 72 -3.65 4.87 2.44
C LEU A 72 -4.06 6.29 2.00
N LEU A 73 -4.96 6.39 1.02
CA LEU A 73 -5.51 7.68 0.62
C LEU A 73 -6.37 8.31 1.73
N ALA A 74 -7.27 7.54 2.36
CA ALA A 74 -8.21 8.06 3.34
C ALA A 74 -7.53 8.45 4.67
N LYS A 75 -6.59 7.63 5.16
CA LYS A 75 -5.97 7.80 6.48
C LYS A 75 -4.69 8.65 6.43
N TYR A 76 -3.92 8.54 5.35
CA TYR A 76 -2.58 9.15 5.27
C TYR A 76 -2.45 10.15 4.13
N PHE A 77 -3.51 10.37 3.33
CA PHE A 77 -3.47 11.18 2.11
C PHE A 77 -2.37 10.72 1.14
N VAL A 78 -2.01 9.44 1.17
CA VAL A 78 -1.01 8.84 0.29
C VAL A 78 -1.71 8.28 -0.94
N ARG A 79 -1.35 8.78 -2.14
CA ARG A 79 -1.84 8.21 -3.40
C ARG A 79 -0.79 7.28 -4.01
N LEU A 80 -1.01 5.99 -3.86
CA LEU A 80 -0.21 4.93 -4.47
C LEU A 80 -0.94 4.32 -5.68
N LEU A 81 -0.17 3.62 -6.51
CA LEU A 81 -0.66 2.84 -7.64
C LEU A 81 -0.34 1.36 -7.40
N ALA A 82 -1.18 0.47 -7.92
CA ALA A 82 -1.04 -0.98 -7.82
C ALA A 82 0.37 -1.53 -8.14
N ASN A 83 1.14 -0.88 -9.01
CA ASN A 83 2.49 -1.31 -9.37
C ASN A 83 3.53 -1.20 -8.23
N TYR A 84 3.20 -0.49 -7.15
CA TYR A 84 4.04 -0.37 -5.96
C TYR A 84 3.73 -1.46 -4.91
N ILE A 85 2.66 -2.25 -5.11
CA ILE A 85 2.16 -3.20 -4.12
C ILE A 85 2.47 -4.62 -4.59
N ASN A 86 3.34 -5.30 -3.85
CA ASN A 86 3.68 -6.70 -4.07
C ASN A 86 2.93 -7.59 -3.07
N ILE A 87 2.03 -8.44 -3.57
CA ILE A 87 1.15 -9.28 -2.74
C ILE A 87 1.60 -10.74 -2.83
N ILE A 88 1.81 -11.35 -1.67
CA ILE A 88 2.12 -12.77 -1.51
C ILE A 88 1.04 -13.41 -0.64
N ASN A 89 0.33 -14.39 -1.18
CA ASN A 89 -0.62 -15.18 -0.40
C ASN A 89 0.14 -16.22 0.45
N LYS A 90 -0.19 -16.32 1.74
CA LYS A 90 0.42 -17.30 2.63
C LYS A 90 -0.15 -18.69 2.37
N PHE A 91 0.57 -19.48 1.57
CA PHE A 91 0.25 -20.89 1.31
C PHE A 91 0.28 -21.72 2.60
N ARG A 92 -0.87 -22.22 3.03
CA ARG A 92 -0.96 -23.19 4.12
C ARG A 92 -0.65 -24.58 3.55
N LYS A 93 0.53 -25.12 3.89
CA LYS A 93 0.81 -26.54 3.66
C LYS A 93 -0.08 -27.32 4.65
N GLU A 94 -1.10 -28.00 4.16
CA GLU A 94 -1.81 -29.01 4.94
C GLU A 94 -0.83 -30.16 5.21
N CYS A 95 -0.24 -30.19 6.41
CA CYS A 95 0.30 -31.43 6.94
C CYS A 95 -0.91 -32.27 7.34
N LYS A 96 -1.31 -33.22 6.50
CA LYS A 96 -2.20 -34.31 6.91
C LYS A 96 -1.41 -35.18 7.87
N GLU A 97 -1.87 -35.24 9.12
CA GLU A 97 -1.44 -36.24 10.12
C GLU A 97 -1.87 -37.65 9.69
#